data_AF-A0A2D5RZU3-F1
#
_entry.id   AF-A0A2D5RZU3-F1
#
_cell.length_a   1.000
_cell.length_b   1.000
_cell.length_c   1.000
_cell.angle_alpha   90.00
_cell.angle_beta   90.00
_cell.angle_gamma   90.00
#
_symmetry.space_group_name_H-M   'P 1'
#
loop_
_entity.id
_entity.type
_entity.pdbx_description
1 polymer ?
#
loop_
_entity_poly.entity_id
_entity_poly.type
_entity_poly.pdbx_seq_one_letter_code
_entity_poly.pdbx_strand_id
1 'polypeptide(L)'
;MNQIKLIFFLLLFSNSLFANQDKHSYSEIDRITVTASPFATKVLDSAAAIKILDGQEKSLKQTLSLGDSLASYSGVSSISTGSQSGKPVIRGLSGNRIKILWNSVAQDFLQFGVRHPPGLTPVLAQRIELVKGPMSVLYGADAIGGVVNLISSDIPIGADNIISDANLGLSYQTNNSQKDYNLSLSGGSNRWGWNAALTESAADNFKTPNTQSYYDSQTLNAPKFTGEIPFTDFNIKNADIAIGYSAHHLDADFRINIWNNDQNFLQPNGLPTGQKLRNENFAANLNYEFLSEWSANIKLSLQKNERDAVTGASYQQLTEYNKDLAISLERKQATISLNHPQVHGWKGQFGTELVSKNQNTSIGTLVPDADYNSKAIFLYEVLDSDLYIAEFGARYDSIKQQAINKEQAWVNDFTEHQWQALSGSIGITWKLDNQWLLMNRVARGFRAPSIFDLYANGVHGGVAAYQIGNPELKEEYSLNKEIGLTYLGNKLGRTITYFHNKIDDYIYQANSLSFDHNSSLPIYVQKQNNATIDGVEAELNWKINEKTSVEANYTW
;
A
#
# COMPACT_ATOMS: atom_id res chain seq x y z
N MET A 1 18.27 4.72 38.90
CA MET A 1 19.41 5.63 38.73
C MET A 1 20.44 4.94 37.84
N ASN A 2 20.31 5.07 36.51
CA ASN A 2 21.31 4.60 35.55
C ASN A 2 21.23 5.57 34.36
N GLN A 3 22.22 6.47 34.28
CA GLN A 3 22.36 7.42 33.20
C GLN A 3 22.93 6.71 31.98
N ILE A 4 22.16 6.62 30.90
CA ILE A 4 22.69 6.30 29.57
C ILE A 4 22.98 7.64 28.90
N LYS A 5 24.27 7.95 28.76
CA LYS A 5 24.77 9.11 28.02
C LYS A 5 24.53 8.87 26.52
N LEU A 6 23.58 9.60 25.95
CA LEU A 6 23.42 9.72 24.50
C LEU A 6 24.46 10.74 24.01
N ILE A 7 25.52 10.26 23.35
CA ILE A 7 26.53 11.13 22.72
C ILE A 7 25.97 11.56 21.36
N PHE A 8 25.51 12.81 21.27
CA PHE A 8 25.20 13.49 20.02
C PHE A 8 26.50 13.92 19.34
N PHE A 9 26.78 13.42 18.14
CA PHE A 9 27.90 13.88 17.32
C PHE A 9 27.40 15.02 16.41
N LEU A 10 27.58 16.27 16.85
CA LEU A 10 27.36 17.47 16.04
C LEU A 10 28.62 17.76 15.23
N LEU A 11 28.63 17.39 13.95
CA LEU A 11 29.67 17.84 13.01
C LEU A 11 29.26 19.19 12.42
N LEU A 12 29.77 20.25 13.02
CA LEU A 12 29.86 21.59 12.43
C LEU A 12 31.07 21.62 11.48
N PHE A 13 30.82 21.70 10.17
CA PHE A 13 31.83 22.16 9.22
C PHE A 13 31.34 23.46 8.57
N SER A 14 32.02 24.54 8.92
CA SER A 14 32.07 25.79 8.17
C SER A 14 32.89 25.58 6.89
N ASN A 15 32.38 25.99 5.72
CA ASN A 15 33.22 26.56 4.66
C ASN A 15 32.40 27.30 3.58
N SER A 16 32.78 28.57 3.43
CA SER A 16 33.08 29.31 2.20
C SER A 16 32.07 29.32 1.04
N LEU A 17 31.50 30.51 0.84
CA LEU A 17 30.84 30.98 -0.38
C LEU A 17 31.78 30.86 -1.59
N PHE A 18 31.38 30.05 -2.58
CA PHE A 18 31.68 30.32 -3.98
C PHE A 18 30.38 30.18 -4.75
N ALA A 19 29.91 31.32 -5.29
CA ALA A 19 28.80 31.39 -6.20
C ALA A 19 29.26 30.89 -7.58
N ASN A 20 28.62 29.86 -8.10
CA ASN A 20 28.50 29.66 -9.54
C ASN A 20 27.09 29.17 -9.84
N GLN A 21 26.43 29.88 -10.76
CA GLN A 21 25.07 29.62 -11.20
C GLN A 21 25.06 28.39 -12.11
N ASP A 22 24.70 27.23 -11.56
CA ASP A 22 24.32 26.06 -12.36
C ASP A 22 22.95 25.54 -11.89
N LYS A 23 21.98 25.59 -12.80
CA LYS A 23 20.56 25.24 -12.63
C LYS A 23 20.33 23.72 -12.51
N HIS A 24 20.96 23.08 -11.54
CA HIS A 24 20.56 21.75 -11.07
C HIS A 24 20.40 21.77 -9.54
N SER A 25 19.46 22.60 -9.09
CA SER A 25 18.90 22.55 -7.74
C SER A 25 17.92 21.37 -7.63
N TYR A 26 17.46 21.06 -6.42
CA TYR A 26 16.37 20.14 -6.03
C TYR A 26 15.02 20.34 -6.77
N SER A 27 15.02 21.08 -7.89
CA SER A 27 13.88 21.42 -8.73
C SER A 27 13.16 20.23 -9.38
N GLU A 28 13.72 19.01 -9.34
CA GLU A 28 12.99 17.82 -9.78
C GLU A 28 11.99 17.34 -8.72
N ILE A 29 12.32 17.40 -7.42
CA ILE A 29 11.36 17.10 -6.34
C ILE A 29 10.29 18.21 -6.23
N ASP A 30 10.63 19.44 -6.59
CA ASP A 30 9.67 20.55 -6.71
C ASP A 30 8.61 20.36 -7.82
N ARG A 31 8.79 19.39 -8.74
CA ARG A 31 7.87 19.16 -9.86
C ARG A 31 6.95 17.97 -9.68
N ILE A 32 7.14 17.14 -8.66
CA ILE A 32 6.35 15.92 -8.50
C ILE A 32 5.20 16.20 -7.56
N THR A 33 4.01 16.27 -8.17
CA THR A 33 2.75 16.48 -7.48
C THR A 33 2.22 15.13 -7.02
N VAL A 34 1.90 15.03 -5.74
CA VAL A 34 1.41 13.77 -5.15
C VAL A 34 -0.10 13.70 -5.35
N THR A 35 -0.60 12.57 -5.84
CA THR A 35 -2.06 12.29 -5.87
C THR A 35 -2.61 11.78 -4.54
N ALA A 36 -1.72 11.65 -3.55
CA ALA A 36 -2.05 11.36 -2.16
C ALA A 36 -2.79 12.51 -1.44
N SER A 37 -2.83 13.68 -2.08
CA SER A 37 -3.65 14.85 -1.77
C SER A 37 -4.62 15.08 -2.94
N PRO A 38 -5.85 15.57 -2.70
CA PRO A 38 -6.78 15.96 -3.77
C PRO A 38 -6.22 17.03 -4.70
N PHE A 39 -5.26 17.80 -4.19
CA PHE A 39 -4.55 18.82 -4.93
C PHE A 39 -3.14 18.35 -5.21
N ALA A 40 -2.68 18.68 -6.42
CA ALA A 40 -1.29 18.63 -6.80
C ALA A 40 -0.45 19.48 -5.83
N THR A 41 0.03 18.86 -4.75
CA THR A 41 0.89 19.46 -3.73
C THR A 41 2.29 18.91 -3.92
N LYS A 42 3.31 19.78 -3.83
CA LYS A 42 4.69 19.30 -3.80
C LYS A 42 4.91 18.47 -2.55
N VAL A 43 5.74 17.43 -2.64
CA VAL A 43 6.09 16.57 -1.50
C VAL A 43 6.55 17.37 -0.27
N LEU A 44 7.32 18.44 -0.51
CA LEU A 44 7.90 19.29 0.52
C LEU A 44 6.89 20.26 1.17
N ASP A 45 5.74 20.45 0.53
CA ASP A 45 4.71 21.40 0.94
C ASP A 45 3.60 20.72 1.76
N SER A 46 3.53 19.39 1.81
CA SER A 46 2.55 18.67 2.63
C SER A 46 2.98 18.59 4.09
N ALA A 47 2.03 18.62 5.03
CA ALA A 47 2.30 18.33 6.44
C ALA A 47 2.46 16.83 6.72
N ALA A 48 2.04 15.97 5.79
CA ALA A 48 2.21 14.52 5.87
C ALA A 48 3.63 14.10 5.46
N ALA A 49 4.16 13.04 6.07
CA ALA A 49 5.43 12.45 5.66
C ALA A 49 5.23 11.60 4.39
N ILE A 50 5.58 12.18 3.22
CA ILE A 50 5.39 11.59 1.90
C ILE A 50 6.73 11.15 1.28
N LYS A 51 6.72 10.00 0.60
CA LYS A 51 7.80 9.50 -0.27
C LYS A 51 7.25 9.12 -1.63
N ILE A 52 8.05 9.35 -2.66
CA ILE A 52 7.74 8.95 -4.03
C ILE A 52 8.89 8.14 -4.56
N LEU A 53 8.60 6.93 -5.04
CA LEU A 53 9.52 6.10 -5.79
C LEU A 53 9.19 6.20 -7.28
N ASP A 54 10.03 6.88 -8.05
CA ASP A 54 9.85 7.08 -9.50
C ASP A 54 11.16 7.12 -10.29
N GLY A 55 11.04 7.25 -11.60
CA GLY A 55 12.17 7.48 -12.52
C GLY A 55 13.31 6.47 -12.37
N GLN A 56 14.54 7.00 -12.27
CA GLN A 56 15.75 6.19 -12.14
C GLN A 56 15.82 5.48 -10.78
N GLU A 57 15.37 6.11 -9.70
CA GLU A 57 15.37 5.51 -8.37
C GLU A 57 14.48 4.26 -8.35
N LYS A 58 13.25 4.37 -8.88
CA LYS A 58 12.36 3.23 -9.08
C LYS A 58 13.01 2.15 -9.92
N SER A 59 13.62 2.50 -11.05
CA SER A 59 14.26 1.51 -11.93
C SER A 59 15.36 0.70 -11.22
N LEU A 60 16.05 1.32 -10.25
CA LEU A 60 17.12 0.67 -9.47
C LEU A 60 16.61 -0.13 -8.26
N LYS A 61 15.52 0.33 -7.62
CA LYS A 61 15.02 -0.23 -6.36
C LYS A 61 13.79 -1.12 -6.49
N GLN A 62 13.05 -1.04 -7.59
CA GLN A 62 11.83 -1.80 -7.78
C GLN A 62 12.09 -3.31 -7.77
N THR A 63 11.17 -4.03 -7.16
CA THR A 63 11.10 -5.50 -7.18
C THR A 63 9.67 -5.92 -7.51
N LEU A 64 9.40 -7.23 -7.61
CA LEU A 64 8.03 -7.73 -7.73
C LEU A 64 7.20 -7.49 -6.45
N SER A 65 7.88 -7.37 -5.32
CA SER A 65 7.30 -7.15 -4.00
C SER A 65 7.14 -5.65 -3.75
N LEU A 66 5.89 -5.23 -3.49
CA LEU A 66 5.60 -3.83 -3.17
C LEU A 66 6.30 -3.40 -1.88
N GLY A 67 6.32 -4.28 -0.87
CA GLY A 67 7.02 -4.02 0.39
C GLY A 67 8.52 -3.83 0.19
N ASP A 68 9.18 -4.73 -0.56
CA ASP A 68 10.63 -4.67 -0.75
C ASP A 68 11.05 -3.48 -1.61
N SER A 69 10.21 -3.09 -2.60
CA SER A 69 10.42 -1.90 -3.41
C SER A 69 10.49 -0.61 -2.56
N LEU A 70 9.77 -0.58 -1.43
CA LEU A 70 9.69 0.58 -0.53
C LEU A 70 10.58 0.48 0.71
N ALA A 71 11.13 -0.70 1.00
CA ALA A 71 11.89 -0.99 2.22
C ALA A 71 13.19 -0.17 2.36
N SER A 72 13.62 0.54 1.31
CA SER A 72 14.75 1.47 1.39
C SER A 72 14.40 2.80 2.09
N TYR A 73 13.12 3.13 2.24
CA TYR A 73 12.70 4.34 2.93
C TYR A 73 12.70 4.15 4.45
N SER A 74 13.06 5.22 5.17
CA SER A 74 12.97 5.24 6.64
C SER A 74 11.57 4.84 7.11
N GLY A 75 11.45 4.13 8.23
CA GLY A 75 10.15 3.74 8.77
C GLY A 75 9.42 2.66 7.97
N VAL A 76 10.03 2.12 6.90
CA VAL A 76 9.42 1.12 6.04
C VAL A 76 10.21 -0.17 6.10
N SER A 77 9.51 -1.28 6.25
CA SER A 77 10.05 -2.62 6.05
C SER A 77 9.07 -3.47 5.25
N SER A 78 9.40 -4.73 5.03
CA SER A 78 8.62 -5.65 4.22
C SER A 78 8.40 -6.94 5.00
N ILE A 79 7.16 -7.43 4.98
CA ILE A 79 6.84 -8.79 5.40
C ILE A 79 6.65 -9.60 4.12
N SER A 80 7.60 -10.49 3.84
CA SER A 80 7.66 -11.24 2.58
C SER A 80 7.81 -12.74 2.80
N THR A 81 7.45 -13.49 1.76
CA THR A 81 7.62 -14.96 1.70
C THR A 81 8.17 -15.37 0.34
N GLY A 82 9.34 -14.83 -0.01
CA GLY A 82 9.95 -14.98 -1.33
C GLY A 82 9.95 -13.65 -2.10
N SER A 83 10.57 -13.64 -3.27
CA SER A 83 10.74 -12.43 -4.09
C SER A 83 9.45 -11.93 -4.75
N GLN A 84 8.44 -12.79 -4.88
CA GLN A 84 7.16 -12.53 -5.52
C GLN A 84 6.09 -11.93 -4.60
N SER A 85 6.30 -11.99 -3.29
CA SER A 85 5.30 -11.58 -2.31
C SER A 85 5.95 -10.85 -1.15
N GLY A 86 5.61 -9.57 -1.00
CA GLY A 86 5.95 -8.80 0.19
C GLY A 86 5.03 -7.60 0.37
N LYS A 87 4.58 -7.44 1.62
CA LYS A 87 3.67 -6.37 2.03
C LYS A 87 4.44 -5.27 2.75
N PRO A 88 4.15 -4.00 2.44
CA PRO A 88 4.76 -2.90 3.16
C PRO A 88 4.35 -2.92 4.63
N VAL A 89 5.33 -2.69 5.48
CA VAL A 89 5.16 -2.37 6.90
C VAL A 89 5.58 -0.92 7.06
N ILE A 90 4.67 -0.06 7.53
CA ILE A 90 4.96 1.35 7.76
C ILE A 90 4.85 1.59 9.26
N ARG A 91 5.96 1.98 9.90
CA ARG A 91 6.04 2.27 11.34
C ARG A 91 5.46 1.14 12.20
N GLY A 92 5.82 -0.10 11.86
CA GLY A 92 5.35 -1.31 12.55
C GLY A 92 3.93 -1.76 12.20
N LEU A 93 3.17 -1.02 11.38
CA LEU A 93 1.82 -1.38 10.96
C LEU A 93 1.84 -2.03 9.57
N SER A 94 1.03 -3.07 9.37
CA SER A 94 0.94 -3.84 8.12
C SER A 94 -0.48 -4.41 7.90
N GLY A 95 -0.70 -5.07 6.77
CA GLY A 95 -1.99 -5.70 6.43
C GLY A 95 -3.11 -4.67 6.30
N ASN A 96 -4.28 -4.96 6.89
CA ASN A 96 -5.47 -4.09 6.87
C ASN A 96 -5.29 -2.71 7.55
N ARG A 97 -4.06 -2.30 7.87
CA ARG A 97 -3.73 -0.99 8.43
C ARG A 97 -2.98 -0.10 7.46
N ILE A 98 -2.50 -0.66 6.35
CA ILE A 98 -1.86 0.06 5.26
C ILE A 98 -2.76 -0.04 4.04
N LYS A 99 -3.30 1.09 3.58
CA LYS A 99 -4.18 1.10 2.42
C LYS A 99 -3.37 1.01 1.14
N ILE A 100 -3.63 0.00 0.32
CA ILE A 100 -3.05 -0.09 -1.02
C ILE A 100 -4.05 0.47 -2.04
N LEU A 101 -3.56 1.36 -2.90
CA LEU A 101 -4.34 2.01 -3.94
C LEU A 101 -3.71 1.76 -5.31
N TRP A 102 -4.56 1.70 -6.35
CA TRP A 102 -4.18 1.77 -7.75
C TRP A 102 -4.86 2.98 -8.36
N ASN A 103 -4.09 4.01 -8.78
CA ASN A 103 -4.61 5.29 -9.25
C ASN A 103 -5.65 5.92 -8.30
N SER A 104 -5.33 5.90 -7.01
CA SER A 104 -6.18 6.36 -5.90
C SER A 104 -7.49 5.58 -5.72
N VAL A 105 -7.61 4.37 -6.28
CA VAL A 105 -8.70 3.43 -6.02
C VAL A 105 -8.24 2.35 -5.05
N ALA A 106 -8.97 2.17 -3.95
CA ALA A 106 -8.66 1.16 -2.95
C ALA A 106 -8.75 -0.27 -3.48
N GLN A 107 -7.80 -1.10 -3.05
CA GLN A 107 -7.66 -2.50 -3.46
C GLN A 107 -7.96 -3.44 -2.29
N ASP A 108 -8.69 -4.53 -2.56
CA ASP A 108 -8.94 -5.64 -1.63
C ASP A 108 -8.33 -6.94 -2.16
N PHE A 109 -7.57 -7.66 -1.33
CA PHE A 109 -6.77 -8.82 -1.78
C PHE A 109 -6.58 -9.89 -0.69
N LEU A 110 -7.63 -10.18 0.09
CA LEU A 110 -7.63 -11.21 1.14
C LEU A 110 -6.44 -11.05 2.13
N GLN A 111 -6.33 -9.86 2.71
CA GLN A 111 -5.09 -9.36 3.34
C GLN A 111 -4.64 -10.10 4.62
N PHE A 112 -5.40 -11.07 5.11
CA PHE A 112 -5.23 -11.79 6.38
C PHE A 112 -4.07 -12.81 6.42
N GLY A 113 -3.20 -12.82 5.41
CA GLY A 113 -2.00 -13.67 5.36
C GLY A 113 -0.83 -12.97 4.70
N VAL A 114 0.40 -13.33 5.09
CA VAL A 114 1.64 -12.71 4.57
C VAL A 114 1.93 -13.05 3.10
N ARG A 115 1.26 -14.07 2.55
CA ARG A 115 1.47 -14.61 1.19
C ARG A 115 0.46 -14.13 0.15
N HIS A 116 -0.33 -13.11 0.50
CA HIS A 116 -1.39 -12.56 -0.36
C HIS A 116 -0.97 -11.15 -0.79
N PRO A 117 -0.16 -10.99 -1.85
CA PRO A 117 0.28 -9.67 -2.30
C PRO A 117 -0.91 -8.88 -2.87
N PRO A 118 -0.80 -7.54 -3.02
CA PRO A 118 -1.88 -6.65 -3.41
C PRO A 118 -2.49 -6.85 -4.81
N GLY A 119 -2.12 -7.91 -5.54
CA GLY A 119 -2.65 -8.19 -6.87
C GLY A 119 -2.27 -7.13 -7.92
N LEU A 120 -1.15 -6.44 -7.70
CA LEU A 120 -0.60 -5.38 -8.54
C LEU A 120 0.92 -5.56 -8.63
N THR A 121 1.53 -5.01 -9.67
CA THR A 121 2.99 -5.04 -9.85
C THR A 121 3.60 -3.63 -9.73
N PRO A 122 4.64 -3.44 -8.89
CA PRO A 122 5.45 -2.22 -8.88
C PRO A 122 6.10 -1.92 -10.23
N VAL A 123 6.38 -2.96 -11.03
CA VAL A 123 7.15 -2.86 -12.28
C VAL A 123 6.47 -1.93 -13.28
N LEU A 124 5.14 -2.05 -13.45
CA LEU A 124 4.36 -1.24 -14.40
C LEU A 124 3.91 0.12 -13.86
N ALA A 125 4.13 0.40 -12.58
CA ALA A 125 3.80 1.71 -12.04
C ALA A 125 4.71 2.79 -12.68
N GLN A 126 4.18 3.96 -13.00
CA GLN A 126 5.01 5.14 -13.29
C GLN A 126 5.76 5.56 -12.04
N ARG A 127 5.03 5.59 -10.93
CA ARG A 127 5.55 5.93 -9.61
C ARG A 127 4.74 5.25 -8.51
N ILE A 128 5.35 5.16 -7.33
CA ILE A 128 4.70 4.65 -6.13
C ILE A 128 4.75 5.75 -5.08
N GLU A 129 3.58 6.21 -4.64
CA GLU A 129 3.45 7.23 -3.60
C GLU A 129 3.21 6.54 -2.26
N LEU A 130 4.05 6.83 -1.28
CA LEU A 130 3.94 6.36 0.09
C LEU A 130 3.61 7.54 0.99
N VAL A 131 2.51 7.47 1.73
CA VAL A 131 2.18 8.43 2.78
C VAL A 131 2.13 7.72 4.12
N LYS A 132 2.93 8.20 5.07
CA LYS A 132 3.00 7.62 6.41
C LYS A 132 1.98 8.26 7.34
N GLY A 133 1.54 7.48 8.33
CA GLY A 133 0.56 7.91 9.32
C GLY A 133 -0.88 7.86 8.80
N PRO A 134 -1.87 8.20 9.64
CA PRO A 134 -3.27 8.06 9.29
C PRO A 134 -3.68 8.94 8.10
N MET A 135 -4.35 8.32 7.12
CA MET A 135 -4.86 8.97 5.91
C MET A 135 -6.35 8.68 5.67
N SER A 136 -7.07 8.29 6.72
CA SER A 136 -8.49 7.91 6.62
C SER A 136 -9.41 9.02 6.13
N VAL A 137 -9.06 10.31 6.30
CA VAL A 137 -9.87 11.41 5.77
C VAL A 137 -10.04 11.29 4.25
N LEU A 138 -8.96 11.00 3.52
CA LEU A 138 -8.97 10.95 2.06
C LEU A 138 -9.30 9.56 1.52
N TYR A 139 -8.87 8.50 2.22
CA TYR A 139 -8.93 7.12 1.70
C TYR A 139 -9.81 6.16 2.50
N GLY A 140 -10.51 6.67 3.51
CA GLY A 140 -11.48 5.93 4.32
C GLY A 140 -10.86 4.93 5.30
N ALA A 141 -11.63 3.91 5.63
CA ALA A 141 -11.22 2.84 6.53
C ALA A 141 -9.89 2.20 6.12
N ASP A 142 -9.18 1.61 7.08
CA ASP A 142 -7.97 0.79 6.89
C ASP A 142 -6.69 1.58 6.58
N ALA A 143 -6.76 2.91 6.50
CA ALA A 143 -5.62 3.79 6.24
C ALA A 143 -4.97 4.33 7.53
N ILE A 144 -4.91 3.52 8.60
CA ILE A 144 -4.48 4.00 9.94
C ILE A 144 -2.96 4.07 10.13
N GLY A 145 -2.18 3.31 9.36
CA GLY A 145 -0.72 3.35 9.38
C GLY A 145 -0.10 4.05 8.16
N GLY A 146 -0.86 4.19 7.08
CA GLY A 146 -0.40 4.84 5.86
C GLY A 146 -1.15 4.38 4.63
N VAL A 147 -0.73 4.95 3.51
CA VAL A 147 -1.24 4.67 2.16
C VAL A 147 -0.05 4.40 1.25
N VAL A 148 -0.20 3.40 0.39
CA VAL A 148 0.71 3.15 -0.74
C VAL A 148 -0.12 3.17 -2.02
N ASN A 149 0.12 4.17 -2.88
CA ASN A 149 -0.62 4.38 -4.13
C ASN A 149 0.28 4.06 -5.33
N LEU A 150 -0.09 3.05 -6.09
CA LEU A 150 0.58 2.70 -7.34
C LEU A 150 -0.09 3.50 -8.46
N ILE A 151 0.68 4.41 -9.05
CA ILE A 151 0.23 5.22 -10.17
C ILE A 151 0.66 4.52 -11.45
N SER A 152 -0.29 4.14 -12.31
CA SER A 152 0.02 3.54 -13.61
C SER A 152 0.69 4.54 -14.54
N SER A 153 1.25 4.08 -15.65
CA SER A 153 1.82 4.94 -16.69
C SER A 153 0.86 6.05 -17.15
N ASP A 154 1.45 7.19 -17.48
CA ASP A 154 0.73 8.34 -17.99
C ASP A 154 0.09 8.03 -19.35
N ILE A 155 -1.01 8.71 -19.63
CA ILE A 155 -1.71 8.63 -20.91
C ILE A 155 -1.29 9.88 -21.71
N PRO A 156 -0.47 9.76 -22.76
CA PRO A 156 0.08 10.91 -23.48
C PRO A 156 -0.97 11.49 -24.44
N ILE A 157 -1.99 12.13 -23.86
CA ILE A 157 -3.07 12.77 -24.62
C ILE A 157 -2.50 13.90 -25.47
N GLY A 158 -2.85 13.90 -26.76
CA GLY A 158 -2.38 14.91 -27.70
C GLY A 158 -0.92 14.77 -28.12
N ALA A 159 -0.30 13.60 -27.90
CA ALA A 159 0.97 13.28 -28.51
C ALA A 159 0.91 13.42 -30.04
N ASP A 160 2.04 13.79 -30.64
CA ASP A 160 2.17 14.01 -32.09
C ASP A 160 2.04 12.71 -32.90
N ASN A 161 2.32 11.57 -32.26
CA ASN A 161 2.36 10.25 -32.91
C ASN A 161 1.47 9.25 -32.19
N ILE A 162 0.84 8.38 -32.99
CA ILE A 162 0.03 7.25 -32.50
C ILE A 162 0.84 6.36 -31.55
N ILE A 163 2.16 6.25 -31.76
CA ILE A 163 3.11 5.68 -30.82
C ILE A 163 4.17 6.75 -30.55
N SER A 164 4.26 7.23 -29.31
CA SER A 164 5.25 8.21 -28.86
C SER A 164 6.35 7.59 -28.01
N ASP A 165 6.07 6.48 -27.32
CA ASP A 165 7.03 5.82 -26.43
C ASP A 165 6.92 4.30 -26.51
N ALA A 166 8.07 3.63 -26.39
CA ALA A 166 8.18 2.18 -26.41
C ALA A 166 9.33 1.71 -25.53
N ASN A 167 9.04 0.88 -24.52
CA ASN A 167 10.04 0.32 -23.62
C ASN A 167 10.02 -1.20 -23.67
N LEU A 168 11.21 -1.78 -23.75
CA LEU A 168 11.46 -3.22 -23.59
C LEU A 168 12.40 -3.41 -22.39
N GLY A 169 11.96 -4.20 -21.42
CA GLY A 169 12.76 -4.58 -20.26
C GLY A 169 12.99 -6.09 -20.23
N LEU A 170 14.23 -6.49 -19.98
CA LEU A 170 14.63 -7.88 -19.78
C LEU A 170 15.48 -7.96 -18.52
N SER A 171 15.18 -8.89 -17.63
CA SER A 171 15.95 -9.12 -16.40
C SER A 171 16.15 -10.60 -16.15
N TYR A 172 17.30 -10.95 -15.54
CA TYR A 172 17.61 -12.30 -15.10
C TYR A 172 18.18 -12.27 -13.69
N GLN A 173 17.58 -13.01 -12.75
CA GLN A 173 18.03 -13.09 -11.36
C GLN A 173 18.53 -14.50 -11.05
N THR A 174 19.77 -14.60 -10.58
CA THR A 174 20.46 -15.89 -10.41
C THR A 174 19.99 -16.68 -9.19
N ASN A 175 19.38 -16.02 -8.19
CA ASN A 175 19.02 -16.68 -6.93
C ASN A 175 17.91 -17.73 -7.09
N ASN A 176 17.02 -17.52 -8.06
CA ASN A 176 15.85 -18.34 -8.36
C ASN A 176 15.65 -18.52 -9.88
N SER A 177 16.70 -18.32 -10.68
CA SER A 177 16.65 -18.38 -12.15
C SER A 177 15.54 -17.49 -12.78
N GLN A 178 15.12 -16.43 -12.09
CA GLN A 178 13.98 -15.62 -12.50
C GLN A 178 14.26 -14.91 -13.82
N LYS A 179 13.28 -14.94 -14.71
CA LYS A 179 13.28 -14.22 -15.99
C LYS A 179 12.13 -13.24 -15.97
N ASP A 180 12.45 -11.98 -16.23
CA ASP A 180 11.47 -10.91 -16.32
C ASP A 180 11.43 -10.35 -17.74
N TYR A 181 10.22 -10.19 -18.27
CA TYR A 181 9.94 -9.58 -19.56
C TYR A 181 8.96 -8.43 -19.32
N ASN A 182 9.28 -7.25 -19.85
CA ASN A 182 8.41 -6.08 -19.80
C ASN A 182 8.33 -5.46 -21.20
N LEU A 183 7.12 -5.16 -21.66
CA LEU A 183 6.87 -4.40 -22.88
C LEU A 183 5.83 -3.34 -22.57
N SER A 184 6.14 -2.07 -22.84
CA SER A 184 5.16 -0.99 -22.75
C SER A 184 5.18 -0.14 -24.01
N LEU A 185 4.01 0.27 -24.48
CA LEU A 185 3.81 1.20 -25.58
C LEU A 185 2.84 2.28 -25.13
N SER A 186 3.07 3.51 -25.57
CA SER A 186 2.11 4.59 -25.40
C SER A 186 2.13 5.55 -26.58
N GLY A 187 1.05 6.29 -26.75
CA GLY A 187 0.94 7.31 -27.76
C GLY A 187 -0.42 7.95 -27.79
N GLY A 188 -0.66 8.79 -28.78
CA GLY A 188 -1.85 9.61 -28.81
C GLY A 188 -2.01 10.36 -30.11
N SER A 189 -3.11 11.11 -30.20
CA SER A 189 -3.35 12.04 -31.28
C SER A 189 -4.46 13.00 -30.88
N ASN A 190 -4.25 14.29 -31.10
CA ASN A 190 -5.23 15.35 -30.84
C ASN A 190 -5.76 15.34 -29.40
N ARG A 191 -6.99 14.86 -29.20
CA ARG A 191 -7.67 14.81 -27.91
C ARG A 191 -7.58 13.46 -27.23
N TRP A 192 -6.92 12.49 -27.84
CA TRP A 192 -6.84 11.12 -27.36
C TRP A 192 -5.41 10.75 -27.00
N GLY A 193 -5.27 9.86 -26.02
CA GLY A 193 -4.04 9.17 -25.68
C GLY A 193 -4.33 7.76 -25.20
N TRP A 194 -3.32 6.89 -25.22
CA TRP A 194 -3.40 5.53 -24.75
C TRP A 194 -2.05 5.03 -24.24
N ASN A 195 -2.08 4.06 -23.34
CA ASN A 195 -0.91 3.25 -22.98
C ASN A 195 -1.33 1.78 -22.87
N ALA A 196 -0.40 0.88 -23.16
CA ALA A 196 -0.55 -0.55 -22.98
C ALA A 196 0.78 -1.14 -22.52
N ALA A 197 0.76 -1.92 -21.46
CA ALA A 197 1.95 -2.55 -20.90
C ALA A 197 1.67 -4.00 -20.48
N LEU A 198 2.65 -4.87 -20.69
CA LEU A 198 2.62 -6.29 -20.40
C LEU A 198 3.89 -6.69 -19.65
N THR A 199 3.75 -7.50 -18.61
CA THR A 199 4.89 -8.13 -17.94
C THR A 199 4.68 -9.62 -17.71
N GLU A 200 5.76 -10.38 -17.79
CA GLU A 200 5.83 -11.76 -17.32
C GLU A 200 7.09 -11.96 -16.49
N SER A 201 6.93 -12.52 -15.30
CA SER A 201 8.02 -12.84 -14.37
C SER A 201 7.87 -14.28 -13.92
N ALA A 202 8.78 -15.14 -14.37
CA ALA A 202 8.77 -16.56 -14.06
C ALA A 202 10.08 -16.96 -13.35
N ALA A 203 9.97 -17.71 -12.26
CA ALA A 203 11.12 -18.13 -11.46
C ALA A 203 11.00 -19.57 -10.98
N ASP A 204 12.16 -20.20 -10.80
CA ASP A 204 12.30 -21.48 -10.12
C ASP A 204 12.39 -21.28 -8.58
N ASN A 205 12.76 -22.34 -7.86
CA ASN A 205 13.02 -22.29 -6.43
C ASN A 205 14.18 -21.34 -6.07
N PHE A 206 14.03 -20.56 -5.01
CA PHE A 206 15.10 -19.68 -4.54
C PHE A 206 16.11 -20.43 -3.68
N LYS A 207 17.34 -19.91 -3.68
CA LYS A 207 18.44 -20.47 -2.89
C LYS A 207 18.74 -19.60 -1.67
N THR A 208 19.15 -20.26 -0.60
CA THR A 208 19.63 -19.67 0.65
C THR A 208 21.04 -20.17 0.94
N PRO A 209 21.82 -19.50 1.81
CA PRO A 209 23.10 -20.02 2.25
C PRO A 209 22.97 -21.42 2.85
N ASN A 210 23.91 -22.31 2.50
CA ASN A 210 23.99 -23.63 3.12
C ASN A 210 24.52 -23.51 4.55
N THR A 211 23.66 -23.76 5.54
CA THR A 211 23.99 -23.73 6.97
C THR A 211 23.35 -24.91 7.69
N GLN A 212 23.71 -25.15 8.96
CA GLN A 212 23.03 -26.16 9.77
C GLN A 212 21.59 -25.73 10.01
N SER A 213 20.63 -26.62 9.74
CA SER A 213 19.24 -26.35 10.01
C SER A 213 18.91 -26.47 11.50
N TYR A 214 17.72 -26.01 11.90
CA TYR A 214 17.16 -26.30 13.21
C TYR A 214 17.12 -27.82 13.48
N TYR A 215 16.81 -28.63 12.46
CA TYR A 215 16.73 -30.08 12.60
C TYR A 215 18.09 -30.73 12.86
N ASP A 216 19.16 -30.16 12.30
CA ASP A 216 20.53 -30.67 12.47
C ASP A 216 21.15 -30.22 13.81
N SER A 217 20.89 -28.97 14.21
CA SER A 217 21.61 -28.31 15.31
C SER A 217 20.79 -28.11 16.59
N GLN A 218 19.46 -28.23 16.52
CA GLN A 218 18.51 -27.90 17.60
C GLN A 218 18.67 -26.47 18.15
N THR A 219 19.28 -25.56 17.38
CA THR A 219 19.48 -24.17 17.79
C THR A 219 18.23 -23.35 17.46
N LEU A 220 17.63 -22.70 18.46
CA LEU A 220 16.35 -21.97 18.35
C LEU A 220 16.29 -20.89 17.26
N ASN A 221 17.43 -20.41 16.76
CA ASN A 221 17.53 -19.42 15.69
C ASN A 221 18.10 -19.98 14.38
N ALA A 222 18.39 -21.28 14.30
CA ALA A 222 18.82 -21.89 13.06
C ALA A 222 17.64 -21.98 12.07
N PRO A 223 17.89 -21.78 10.77
CA PRO A 223 16.81 -21.82 9.79
C PRO A 223 16.22 -23.23 9.70
N LYS A 224 14.92 -23.31 9.45
CA LYS A 224 14.22 -24.59 9.32
C LYS A 224 14.56 -25.32 8.02
N PHE A 225 14.80 -24.55 6.96
CA PHE A 225 15.15 -25.02 5.63
C PHE A 225 16.35 -24.20 5.14
N THR A 226 17.23 -24.83 4.37
CA THR A 226 18.53 -24.28 3.93
C THR A 226 18.85 -24.79 2.53
N GLY A 227 19.71 -24.07 1.80
CA GLY A 227 20.03 -24.39 0.40
C GLY A 227 18.91 -23.99 -0.54
N GLU A 228 18.62 -24.81 -1.55
CA GLU A 228 17.46 -24.61 -2.42
C GLU A 228 16.17 -24.88 -1.64
N ILE A 229 15.29 -23.89 -1.58
CA ILE A 229 14.02 -23.99 -0.86
C ILE A 229 12.96 -24.47 -1.86
N PRO A 230 12.43 -25.69 -1.72
CA PRO A 230 11.48 -26.22 -2.68
C PRO A 230 10.14 -25.49 -2.60
N PHE A 231 9.38 -25.54 -3.69
CA PHE A 231 8.03 -24.99 -3.80
C PHE A 231 8.01 -23.48 -3.56
N THR A 232 8.96 -22.76 -4.14
CA THR A 232 8.97 -21.28 -4.11
C THR A 232 8.99 -20.68 -5.50
N ASP A 233 8.82 -21.52 -6.51
CA ASP A 233 8.63 -21.16 -7.90
C ASP A 233 7.31 -20.43 -8.12
N PHE A 234 7.28 -19.56 -9.12
CA PHE A 234 6.10 -18.77 -9.46
C PHE A 234 6.12 -18.32 -10.92
N ASN A 235 4.93 -17.92 -11.40
CA ASN A 235 4.73 -17.24 -12.67
C ASN A 235 3.73 -16.11 -12.50
N ILE A 236 4.19 -14.86 -12.63
CA ILE A 236 3.38 -13.66 -12.55
C ILE A 236 3.22 -13.06 -13.94
N LYS A 237 1.97 -12.77 -14.31
CA LYS A 237 1.62 -12.07 -15.54
C LYS A 237 0.80 -10.84 -15.21
N ASN A 238 1.11 -9.72 -15.84
CA ASN A 238 0.35 -8.49 -15.66
C ASN A 238 0.11 -7.78 -16.99
N ALA A 239 -1.09 -7.23 -17.15
CA ALA A 239 -1.43 -6.32 -18.24
C ALA A 239 -2.01 -5.03 -17.64
N ASP A 240 -1.58 -3.88 -18.14
CA ASP A 240 -2.15 -2.56 -17.82
C ASP A 240 -2.46 -1.84 -19.13
N ILE A 241 -3.70 -1.40 -19.31
CA ILE A 241 -4.17 -0.72 -20.52
C ILE A 241 -4.97 0.49 -20.08
N ALA A 242 -4.68 1.66 -20.66
CA ALA A 242 -5.56 2.80 -20.52
C ALA A 242 -5.76 3.58 -21.82
N ILE A 243 -6.89 4.27 -21.86
CA ILE A 243 -7.24 5.26 -22.87
C ILE A 243 -7.72 6.53 -22.16
N GLY A 244 -7.35 7.68 -22.70
CA GLY A 244 -7.71 8.98 -22.16
C GLY A 244 -8.19 9.92 -23.26
N TYR A 245 -9.07 10.82 -22.86
CA TYR A 245 -9.62 11.89 -23.67
C TYR A 245 -9.51 13.21 -22.93
N SER A 246 -9.07 14.27 -23.61
CA SER A 246 -9.06 15.62 -23.05
C SER A 246 -9.67 16.63 -24.02
N ALA A 247 -10.54 17.48 -23.49
CA ALA A 247 -11.11 18.64 -24.15
C ALA A 247 -11.13 19.83 -23.17
N HIS A 248 -11.49 21.02 -23.65
CA HIS A 248 -11.35 22.28 -22.90
C HIS A 248 -11.84 22.27 -21.43
N HIS A 249 -12.87 21.50 -21.11
CA HIS A 249 -13.44 21.41 -19.75
C HIS A 249 -13.60 19.97 -19.27
N LEU A 250 -13.11 18.99 -20.02
CA LEU A 250 -13.41 17.58 -19.79
C LEU A 250 -12.16 16.74 -19.97
N ASP A 251 -11.73 16.11 -18.89
CA ASP A 251 -10.77 15.02 -18.93
C ASP A 251 -11.46 13.73 -18.53
N ALA A 252 -11.25 12.68 -19.32
CA ALA A 252 -11.77 11.35 -19.03
C ALA A 252 -10.66 10.33 -19.24
N ASP A 253 -10.57 9.35 -18.36
CA ASP A 253 -9.75 8.16 -18.60
C ASP A 253 -10.49 6.87 -18.22
N PHE A 254 -10.04 5.79 -18.84
CA PHE A 254 -10.47 4.44 -18.52
C PHE A 254 -9.25 3.54 -18.47
N ARG A 255 -9.14 2.76 -17.40
CA ARG A 255 -7.99 1.91 -17.09
C ARG A 255 -8.45 0.49 -16.79
N ILE A 256 -7.69 -0.48 -17.30
CA ILE A 256 -7.83 -1.90 -17.00
C ILE A 256 -6.48 -2.40 -16.49
N ASN A 257 -6.50 -3.14 -15.38
CA ASN A 257 -5.35 -3.92 -14.96
C ASN A 257 -5.77 -5.37 -14.72
N ILE A 258 -5.02 -6.32 -15.27
CA ILE A 258 -5.23 -7.76 -15.07
C ILE A 258 -3.92 -8.34 -14.58
N TRP A 259 -3.93 -8.88 -13.38
CA TRP A 259 -2.78 -9.51 -12.73
C TRP A 259 -3.11 -10.96 -12.41
N ASN A 260 -2.19 -11.86 -12.73
CA ASN A 260 -2.26 -13.28 -12.37
C ASN A 260 -0.95 -13.69 -11.72
N ASN A 261 -1.05 -14.52 -10.69
CA ASN A 261 0.10 -15.12 -10.02
C ASN A 261 -0.19 -16.57 -9.68
N ASP A 262 0.46 -17.45 -10.42
CA ASP A 262 0.54 -18.86 -10.10
C ASP A 262 1.80 -19.06 -9.26
N GLN A 263 1.65 -19.42 -7.99
CA GLN A 263 2.78 -19.49 -7.06
C GLN A 263 2.71 -20.70 -6.15
N ASN A 264 3.89 -21.17 -5.77
CA ASN A 264 4.07 -22.09 -4.67
C ASN A 264 4.66 -21.38 -3.45
N PHE A 265 4.41 -21.94 -2.26
CA PHE A 265 5.24 -21.68 -1.10
C PHE A 265 5.40 -22.92 -0.23
N LEU A 266 6.53 -22.99 0.48
CA LEU A 266 6.80 -24.00 1.48
C LEU A 266 6.13 -23.63 2.82
N GLN A 267 5.34 -24.54 3.36
CA GLN A 267 4.74 -24.39 4.69
C GLN A 267 5.77 -24.65 5.79
N PRO A 268 5.54 -24.13 7.01
CA PRO A 268 6.38 -24.45 8.16
C PRO A 268 6.50 -25.95 8.42
N ASN A 269 5.51 -26.77 8.11
CA ASN A 269 5.56 -28.23 8.28
C ASN A 269 6.32 -28.97 7.16
N GLY A 270 6.83 -28.27 6.15
CA GLY A 270 7.56 -28.85 5.01
C GLY A 270 6.69 -29.27 3.83
N LEU A 271 5.36 -29.12 3.92
CA LEU A 271 4.44 -29.42 2.82
C LEU A 271 4.36 -28.24 1.82
N PRO A 272 4.13 -28.52 0.53
CA PRO A 272 3.85 -27.46 -0.44
C PRO A 272 2.46 -26.86 -0.23
N THR A 273 2.28 -25.63 -0.66
CA THR A 273 0.97 -25.06 -0.96
C THR A 273 1.02 -24.38 -2.32
N GLY A 274 0.17 -24.82 -3.24
CA GLY A 274 -0.05 -24.20 -4.53
C GLY A 274 -1.16 -23.17 -4.47
N GLN A 275 -1.00 -22.06 -5.18
CA GLN A 275 -2.02 -21.03 -5.33
C GLN A 275 -2.10 -20.53 -6.77
N LYS A 276 -3.34 -20.21 -7.18
CA LYS A 276 -3.61 -19.39 -8.36
C LYS A 276 -4.37 -18.16 -7.90
N LEU A 277 -3.77 -16.99 -8.10
CA LEU A 277 -4.33 -15.70 -7.71
C LEU A 277 -4.63 -14.89 -8.97
N ARG A 278 -5.79 -14.26 -9.01
CA ARG A 278 -6.18 -13.37 -10.10
C ARG A 278 -6.77 -12.09 -9.54
N ASN A 279 -6.36 -10.97 -10.11
CA ASN A 279 -6.88 -9.65 -9.76
C ASN A 279 -7.19 -8.89 -11.04
N GLU A 280 -8.44 -8.43 -11.18
CA GLU A 280 -8.91 -7.64 -12.30
C GLU A 280 -9.43 -6.32 -11.77
N ASN A 281 -8.90 -5.23 -12.29
CA ASN A 281 -9.32 -3.89 -11.97
C ASN A 281 -9.83 -3.18 -13.22
N PHE A 282 -10.94 -2.49 -13.07
CA PHE A 282 -11.49 -1.56 -14.05
C PHE A 282 -11.73 -0.24 -13.33
N ALA A 283 -11.23 0.86 -13.89
CA ALA A 283 -11.44 2.20 -13.35
C ALA A 283 -11.83 3.16 -14.47
N ALA A 284 -12.81 4.00 -14.21
CA ALA A 284 -13.17 5.13 -15.07
C ALA A 284 -13.10 6.41 -14.25
N ASN A 285 -12.44 7.42 -14.79
CA ASN A 285 -12.30 8.73 -14.17
C ASN A 285 -12.86 9.80 -15.11
N LEU A 286 -13.62 10.73 -14.56
CA LEU A 286 -14.17 11.88 -15.28
C LEU A 286 -13.89 13.13 -14.44
N ASN A 287 -13.19 14.10 -15.00
CA ASN A 287 -13.03 15.42 -14.42
C ASN A 287 -13.70 16.45 -15.35
N TYR A 288 -14.60 17.26 -14.79
CA TYR A 288 -15.26 18.34 -15.51
C TYR A 288 -15.04 19.67 -14.81
N GLU A 289 -14.44 20.62 -15.50
CA GLU A 289 -14.23 21.99 -15.03
C GLU A 289 -15.41 22.89 -15.42
N PHE A 290 -15.90 23.69 -14.48
CA PHE A 290 -17.02 24.61 -14.68
C PHE A 290 -16.86 25.86 -13.81
N LEU A 291 -17.65 26.92 -14.10
CA LEU A 291 -17.61 28.19 -13.36
C LEU A 291 -16.17 28.71 -13.15
N SER A 292 -15.41 28.76 -14.24
CA SER A 292 -14.01 29.21 -14.39
C SER A 292 -12.93 28.42 -13.64
N GLU A 293 -13.20 27.88 -12.45
CA GLU A 293 -12.19 27.20 -11.62
C GLU A 293 -12.76 26.10 -10.70
N TRP A 294 -14.08 25.86 -10.70
CA TRP A 294 -14.65 24.70 -10.01
C TRP A 294 -14.42 23.44 -10.83
N SER A 295 -14.24 22.30 -10.18
CA SER A 295 -14.21 21.01 -10.88
C SER A 295 -14.98 19.93 -10.14
N ALA A 296 -15.69 19.10 -10.90
CA ALA A 296 -16.32 17.89 -10.40
C ALA A 296 -15.55 16.68 -10.91
N ASN A 297 -15.17 15.79 -10.00
CA ASN A 297 -14.53 14.53 -10.34
C ASN A 297 -15.42 13.34 -9.95
N ILE A 298 -15.64 12.43 -10.90
CA ILE A 298 -16.35 11.17 -10.71
C ILE A 298 -15.38 10.04 -11.02
N LYS A 299 -15.18 9.17 -10.04
CA LYS A 299 -14.37 7.96 -10.18
C LYS A 299 -15.20 6.73 -9.89
N LEU A 300 -15.27 5.83 -10.86
CA LEU A 300 -15.95 4.55 -10.75
C LEU A 300 -14.92 3.43 -10.84
N SER A 301 -15.07 2.39 -10.02
CA SER A 301 -14.20 1.21 -10.12
C SER A 301 -14.92 -0.09 -9.84
N LEU A 302 -14.52 -1.13 -10.55
CA LEU A 302 -14.87 -2.52 -10.30
C LEU A 302 -13.58 -3.31 -10.13
N GLN A 303 -13.47 -4.07 -9.05
CA GLN A 303 -12.37 -4.99 -8.82
C GLN A 303 -12.94 -6.40 -8.61
N LYS A 304 -12.32 -7.39 -9.23
CA LYS A 304 -12.55 -8.81 -8.97
C LYS A 304 -11.25 -9.46 -8.54
N ASN A 305 -11.23 -10.06 -7.35
CA ASN A 305 -10.08 -10.77 -6.80
C ASN A 305 -10.47 -12.23 -6.56
N GLU A 306 -9.68 -13.16 -7.09
CA GLU A 306 -9.93 -14.60 -6.97
C GLU A 306 -8.69 -15.30 -6.43
N ARG A 307 -8.94 -16.30 -5.59
CA ARG A 307 -7.90 -17.14 -4.99
C ARG A 307 -8.37 -18.59 -4.97
N ASP A 308 -7.59 -19.42 -5.64
CA ASP A 308 -7.62 -20.88 -5.48
C ASP A 308 -6.37 -21.35 -4.74
N ALA A 309 -6.53 -22.30 -3.83
CA ALA A 309 -5.41 -22.91 -3.11
C ALA A 309 -5.58 -24.42 -2.91
N VAL A 310 -4.44 -25.09 -2.76
CA VAL A 310 -4.34 -26.50 -2.36
C VAL A 310 -3.17 -26.70 -1.40
N THR A 311 -3.42 -27.37 -0.27
CA THR A 311 -2.39 -27.79 0.69
C THR A 311 -1.89 -29.19 0.34
N GLY A 312 -0.58 -29.39 0.39
CA GLY A 312 0.06 -30.68 0.12
C GLY A 312 0.31 -30.97 -1.36
N ALA A 313 -0.02 -30.03 -2.26
CA ALA A 313 0.31 -30.09 -3.68
C ALA A 313 0.81 -28.74 -4.19
N SER A 314 1.49 -28.72 -5.34
CA SER A 314 1.93 -27.49 -6.00
C SER A 314 0.83 -26.90 -6.89
N TYR A 315 0.98 -25.65 -7.34
CA TYR A 315 -0.02 -24.99 -8.20
C TYR A 315 -0.15 -25.69 -9.55
N GLN A 316 0.91 -26.35 -10.03
CA GLN A 316 0.89 -27.16 -11.26
C GLN A 316 -0.01 -28.38 -11.13
N GLN A 317 -0.19 -28.87 -9.90
CA GLN A 317 -1.07 -30.00 -9.57
C GLN A 317 -2.47 -29.54 -9.13
N LEU A 318 -2.71 -28.24 -9.03
CA LEU A 318 -3.99 -27.67 -8.63
C LEU A 318 -5.01 -27.82 -9.77
N THR A 319 -6.10 -28.52 -9.46
CA THR A 319 -7.25 -28.80 -10.34
C THR A 319 -8.54 -28.37 -9.65
N GLU A 320 -9.65 -28.32 -10.38
CA GLU A 320 -11.00 -28.10 -9.80
C GLU A 320 -11.37 -29.09 -8.68
N TYR A 321 -10.79 -30.30 -8.68
CA TYR A 321 -11.22 -31.40 -7.80
C TYR A 321 -10.40 -31.53 -6.51
N ASN A 322 -9.24 -30.87 -6.41
CA ASN A 322 -8.36 -30.98 -5.24
C ASN A 322 -8.11 -29.64 -4.53
N LYS A 323 -8.82 -28.56 -4.92
CA LYS A 323 -8.78 -27.29 -4.17
C LYS A 323 -9.30 -27.54 -2.75
N ASP A 324 -8.61 -26.99 -1.75
CA ASP A 324 -9.09 -26.99 -0.37
C ASP A 324 -9.69 -25.64 0.05
N LEU A 325 -9.45 -24.60 -0.77
CA LEU A 325 -9.98 -23.27 -0.55
C LEU A 325 -10.13 -22.54 -1.89
N ALA A 326 -11.31 -21.96 -2.10
CA ALA A 326 -11.60 -21.09 -3.23
C ALA A 326 -12.41 -19.89 -2.73
N ILE A 327 -11.86 -18.69 -2.89
CA ILE A 327 -12.46 -17.44 -2.44
C ILE A 327 -12.46 -16.45 -3.60
N SER A 328 -13.60 -15.79 -3.81
CA SER A 328 -13.73 -14.66 -4.71
C SER A 328 -14.24 -13.44 -3.96
N LEU A 329 -13.77 -12.26 -4.38
CA LEU A 329 -14.19 -10.97 -3.88
C LEU A 329 -14.49 -10.06 -5.06
N GLU A 330 -15.68 -9.48 -5.08
CA GLU A 330 -16.06 -8.41 -5.99
C GLU A 330 -16.22 -7.12 -5.20
N ARG A 331 -15.62 -6.04 -5.70
CA ARG A 331 -15.69 -4.71 -5.10
C ARG A 331 -16.11 -3.68 -6.12
N LYS A 332 -17.13 -2.90 -5.79
CA LYS A 332 -17.61 -1.74 -6.55
C LYS A 332 -17.40 -0.49 -5.71
N GLN A 333 -16.86 0.56 -6.33
CA GLN A 333 -16.73 1.86 -5.68
C GLN A 333 -17.13 2.99 -6.64
N ALA A 334 -17.81 3.98 -6.08
CA ALA A 334 -18.06 5.25 -6.72
C ALA A 334 -17.62 6.38 -5.78
N THR A 335 -16.80 7.29 -6.28
CA THR A 335 -16.39 8.51 -5.58
C THR A 335 -16.82 9.69 -6.42
N ILE A 336 -17.53 10.64 -5.79
CA ILE A 336 -17.90 11.91 -6.41
C ILE A 336 -17.31 13.00 -5.55
N SER A 337 -16.56 13.91 -6.16
CA SER A 337 -15.93 15.02 -5.48
C SER A 337 -16.11 16.32 -6.24
N LEU A 338 -16.18 17.41 -5.48
CA LEU A 338 -16.32 18.78 -5.95
C LEU A 338 -15.17 19.59 -5.36
N ASN A 339 -14.30 20.11 -6.22
CA ASN A 339 -13.21 20.98 -5.84
C ASN A 339 -13.64 22.43 -6.06
N HIS A 340 -13.41 23.27 -5.06
CA HIS A 340 -13.67 24.70 -5.16
C HIS A 340 -12.38 25.49 -5.42
N PRO A 341 -12.48 26.65 -6.10
CA PRO A 341 -11.36 27.54 -6.32
C PRO A 341 -10.83 28.15 -5.03
N GLN A 342 -9.71 28.85 -5.12
CA GLN A 342 -9.12 29.52 -3.98
C GLN A 342 -10.05 30.66 -3.49
N VAL A 343 -10.60 30.52 -2.29
CA VAL A 343 -11.45 31.50 -1.62
C VAL A 343 -10.78 31.92 -0.31
N HIS A 344 -10.37 33.18 -0.20
CA HIS A 344 -9.62 33.70 0.96
C HIS A 344 -8.38 32.87 1.32
N GLY A 345 -7.67 32.34 0.31
CA GLY A 345 -6.49 31.50 0.48
C GLY A 345 -6.77 30.00 0.57
N TRP A 346 -8.02 29.60 0.82
CA TRP A 346 -8.41 28.20 0.97
C TRP A 346 -8.86 27.60 -0.35
N LYS A 347 -8.37 26.39 -0.64
CA LYS A 347 -8.89 25.52 -1.70
C LYS A 347 -9.18 24.15 -1.09
N GLY A 348 -10.25 23.53 -1.55
CA GLY A 348 -10.79 22.37 -0.85
C GLY A 348 -11.64 21.48 -1.74
N GLN A 349 -11.82 20.25 -1.26
CA GLN A 349 -12.58 19.20 -1.89
C GLN A 349 -13.66 18.72 -0.93
N PHE A 350 -14.90 18.71 -1.41
CA PHE A 350 -16.02 18.03 -0.78
C PHE A 350 -16.29 16.75 -1.57
N GLY A 351 -16.55 15.64 -0.90
CA GLY A 351 -16.84 14.41 -1.62
C GLY A 351 -17.69 13.41 -0.86
N THR A 352 -18.14 12.43 -1.62
CA THR A 352 -18.88 11.27 -1.14
C THR A 352 -18.31 10.01 -1.75
N GLU A 353 -18.29 8.93 -0.98
CA GLU A 353 -17.82 7.63 -1.40
C GLU A 353 -18.86 6.55 -1.07
N LEU A 354 -19.11 5.69 -2.05
CA LEU A 354 -19.95 4.51 -1.91
C LEU A 354 -19.11 3.28 -2.25
N VAL A 355 -19.10 2.28 -1.37
CA VAL A 355 -18.39 1.01 -1.58
C VAL A 355 -19.33 -0.15 -1.30
N SER A 356 -19.38 -1.11 -2.22
CA SER A 356 -20.03 -2.42 -2.04
C SER A 356 -18.99 -3.50 -2.26
N LYS A 357 -18.92 -4.48 -1.37
CA LYS A 357 -18.11 -5.69 -1.55
C LYS A 357 -18.95 -6.93 -1.32
N ASN A 358 -18.74 -7.93 -2.17
CA ASN A 358 -19.31 -9.26 -2.02
C ASN A 358 -18.16 -10.25 -1.96
N GLN A 359 -18.11 -11.07 -0.92
CA GLN A 359 -17.17 -12.16 -0.77
C GLN A 359 -17.92 -13.49 -0.88
N ASN A 360 -17.38 -14.43 -1.64
CA ASN A 360 -17.90 -15.78 -1.75
C ASN A 360 -16.77 -16.79 -1.55
N THR A 361 -17.01 -17.75 -0.67
CA THR A 361 -16.15 -18.90 -0.41
C THR A 361 -16.85 -20.14 -0.94
N SER A 362 -16.48 -20.54 -2.15
CA SER A 362 -17.10 -21.68 -2.85
C SER A 362 -16.57 -23.03 -2.37
N ILE A 363 -15.34 -23.07 -1.86
CA ILE A 363 -14.70 -24.26 -1.28
C ILE A 363 -13.97 -23.86 0.01
N GLY A 364 -14.05 -24.71 1.03
CA GLY A 364 -13.36 -24.54 2.32
C GLY A 364 -14.20 -23.85 3.39
N THR A 365 -13.64 -23.75 4.60
CA THR A 365 -14.34 -23.22 5.78
C THR A 365 -13.59 -22.07 6.48
N LEU A 366 -12.70 -21.37 5.77
CA LEU A 366 -11.85 -20.37 6.41
C LEU A 366 -12.59 -19.06 6.72
N VAL A 367 -13.32 -18.52 5.75
CA VAL A 367 -14.12 -17.28 5.86
C VAL A 367 -15.44 -17.44 5.13
N PRO A 368 -16.54 -16.87 5.65
CA PRO A 368 -17.86 -17.11 5.08
C PRO A 368 -18.09 -16.26 3.83
N ASP A 369 -19.20 -16.56 3.15
CA ASP A 369 -19.80 -15.61 2.22
C ASP A 369 -20.27 -14.39 3.00
N ALA A 370 -20.01 -13.21 2.47
CA ALA A 370 -20.28 -11.98 3.19
C ALA A 370 -20.50 -10.77 2.29
N ASP A 371 -21.28 -9.82 2.80
CA ASP A 371 -21.51 -8.53 2.19
C ASP A 371 -20.91 -7.41 3.05
N TYR A 372 -20.38 -6.39 2.38
CA TYR A 372 -19.89 -5.15 2.98
C TYR A 372 -20.46 -3.97 2.20
N ASN A 373 -21.01 -3.00 2.90
CA ASN A 373 -21.48 -1.74 2.32
C ASN A 373 -20.96 -0.56 3.14
N SER A 374 -20.34 0.41 2.48
CA SER A 374 -19.92 1.67 3.10
C SER A 374 -20.45 2.88 2.36
N LYS A 375 -20.81 3.90 3.13
CA LYS A 375 -21.14 5.24 2.64
C LYS A 375 -20.34 6.24 3.44
N ALA A 376 -19.75 7.21 2.78
CA ALA A 376 -18.99 8.24 3.45
C ALA A 376 -19.17 9.61 2.82
N ILE A 377 -18.99 10.64 3.64
CA ILE A 377 -18.83 12.03 3.21
C ILE A 377 -17.52 12.57 3.77
N PHE A 378 -16.83 13.39 3.00
CA PHE A 378 -15.55 13.96 3.41
C PHE A 378 -15.38 15.39 2.91
N LEU A 379 -14.54 16.12 3.64
CA LEU A 379 -14.06 17.45 3.35
C LEU A 379 -12.55 17.49 3.57
N TYR A 380 -11.85 18.12 2.64
CA TYR A 380 -10.43 18.43 2.76
C TYR A 380 -10.19 19.87 2.32
N GLU A 381 -9.45 20.63 3.12
CA GLU A 381 -9.19 22.06 2.93
C GLU A 381 -7.70 22.33 3.09
N VAL A 382 -7.15 23.15 2.20
CA VAL A 382 -5.75 23.56 2.24
C VAL A 382 -5.66 25.07 2.08
N LEU A 383 -4.91 25.70 2.97
CA LEU A 383 -4.47 27.08 2.86
C LEU A 383 -2.97 27.07 2.59
N ASP A 384 -2.57 27.55 1.42
CA ASP A 384 -1.16 27.75 1.07
C ASP A 384 -0.84 29.24 1.10
N SER A 385 0.07 29.62 1.99
CA SER A 385 0.55 30.98 2.15
C SER A 385 2.08 31.02 2.12
N ASP A 386 2.64 32.22 2.04
CA ASP A 386 4.10 32.41 2.04
C ASP A 386 4.78 31.94 3.34
N LEU A 387 4.05 31.96 4.47
CA LEU A 387 4.60 31.61 5.79
C LEU A 387 4.26 30.21 6.26
N TYR A 388 3.11 29.69 5.83
CA TYR A 388 2.63 28.39 6.27
C TYR A 388 1.69 27.74 5.29
N ILE A 389 1.66 26.41 5.35
CA ILE A 389 0.66 25.58 4.70
C ILE A 389 -0.16 24.93 5.80
N ALA A 390 -1.47 25.15 5.80
CA ALA A 390 -2.39 24.55 6.76
C ALA A 390 -3.33 23.60 6.03
N GLU A 391 -3.51 22.40 6.59
CA GLU A 391 -4.36 21.35 6.05
C GLU A 391 -5.41 21.00 7.10
N PHE A 392 -6.67 20.92 6.68
CA PHE A 392 -7.79 20.46 7.50
C PHE A 392 -8.55 19.37 6.76
N GLY A 393 -8.96 18.35 7.50
CA GLY A 393 -9.65 17.20 6.94
C GLY A 393 -10.66 16.63 7.90
N ALA A 394 -11.84 16.27 7.39
CA ALA A 394 -12.88 15.59 8.16
C ALA A 394 -13.58 14.56 7.28
N ARG A 395 -13.93 13.41 7.85
CA ARG A 395 -14.67 12.35 7.17
C ARG A 395 -15.58 11.61 8.12
N TYR A 396 -16.78 11.31 7.65
CA TYR A 396 -17.73 10.43 8.34
C TYR A 396 -18.02 9.20 7.48
N ASP A 397 -17.82 8.01 8.03
CA ASP A 397 -18.11 6.73 7.40
C ASP A 397 -19.24 6.00 8.14
N SER A 398 -20.14 5.37 7.39
CA SER A 398 -21.12 4.41 7.89
C SER A 398 -20.92 3.08 7.16
N ILE A 399 -20.50 2.07 7.90
CA ILE A 399 -20.14 0.74 7.38
C ILE A 399 -21.14 -0.28 7.91
N LYS A 400 -21.60 -1.17 7.03
CA LYS A 400 -22.41 -2.35 7.35
C LYS A 400 -21.73 -3.59 6.81
N GLN A 401 -21.69 -4.65 7.61
CA GLN A 401 -21.05 -5.91 7.24
C GLN A 401 -21.77 -7.09 7.89
N GLN A 402 -21.93 -8.19 7.16
CA GLN A 402 -22.51 -9.42 7.69
C GLN A 402 -22.07 -10.65 6.90
N ALA A 403 -22.02 -11.81 7.54
CA ALA A 403 -22.05 -13.10 6.85
C ALA A 403 -23.46 -13.36 6.28
N ILE A 404 -23.58 -13.96 5.10
CA ILE A 404 -24.88 -14.07 4.39
C ILE A 404 -25.35 -15.50 4.08
N ASN A 405 -24.44 -16.47 3.94
CA ASN A 405 -24.80 -17.79 3.46
C ASN A 405 -25.10 -18.77 4.62
N LYS A 406 -26.39 -18.96 4.90
CA LYS A 406 -26.87 -19.87 5.95
C LYS A 406 -26.69 -21.36 5.62
N GLU A 407 -26.36 -21.71 4.38
CA GLU A 407 -26.03 -23.09 3.99
C GLU A 407 -24.61 -23.49 4.42
N GLN A 408 -23.74 -22.51 4.71
CA GLN A 408 -22.43 -22.75 5.32
C GLN A 408 -22.61 -23.09 6.81
N ALA A 409 -22.98 -24.35 7.11
CA ALA A 409 -23.35 -24.81 8.46
C ALA A 409 -22.27 -24.64 9.55
N TRP A 410 -21.02 -24.38 9.15
CA TRP A 410 -19.90 -24.09 10.05
C TRP A 410 -19.87 -22.61 10.51
N VAL A 411 -20.72 -21.76 9.92
CA VAL A 411 -20.96 -20.38 10.32
C VAL A 411 -22.15 -20.37 11.28
N ASN A 412 -21.91 -19.93 12.51
CA ASN A 412 -22.92 -19.90 13.57
C ASN A 412 -23.34 -18.49 13.98
N ASP A 413 -22.76 -17.46 13.36
CA ASP A 413 -23.08 -16.06 13.57
C ASP A 413 -23.31 -15.34 12.24
N PHE A 414 -24.49 -14.74 12.10
CA PHE A 414 -24.92 -13.96 10.94
C PHE A 414 -25.38 -12.55 11.35
N THR A 415 -24.86 -12.05 12.48
CA THR A 415 -25.19 -10.73 13.00
C THR A 415 -24.75 -9.64 12.02
N GLU A 416 -25.65 -8.72 11.68
CA GLU A 416 -25.27 -7.52 10.93
C GLU A 416 -24.55 -6.56 11.89
N HIS A 417 -23.29 -6.27 11.60
CA HIS A 417 -22.54 -5.24 12.29
C HIS A 417 -22.64 -3.91 11.55
N GLN A 418 -22.77 -2.84 12.32
CA GLN A 418 -22.75 -1.48 11.82
C GLN A 418 -21.76 -0.64 12.62
N TRP A 419 -20.85 0.02 11.93
CA TRP A 419 -19.91 0.98 12.53
C TRP A 419 -20.13 2.37 11.93
N GLN A 420 -19.97 3.37 12.79
CA GLN A 420 -20.01 4.77 12.40
C GLN A 420 -18.71 5.39 12.88
N ALA A 421 -17.97 6.02 11.97
CA ALA A 421 -16.65 6.54 12.28
C ALA A 421 -16.47 7.98 11.85
N LEU A 422 -15.91 8.77 12.76
CA LEU A 422 -15.49 10.15 12.48
C LEU A 422 -13.96 10.21 12.51
N SER A 423 -13.39 10.46 11.33
CA SER A 423 -11.96 10.71 11.15
C SER A 423 -11.71 12.19 10.90
N GLY A 424 -10.52 12.66 11.29
CA GLY A 424 -10.13 14.04 11.08
C GLY A 424 -8.63 14.23 11.12
N SER A 425 -8.15 15.24 10.41
CA SER A 425 -6.72 15.60 10.38
C SER A 425 -6.53 17.10 10.37
N ILE A 426 -5.54 17.56 11.11
CA ILE A 426 -5.06 18.94 11.07
C ILE A 426 -3.55 18.89 10.90
N GLY A 427 -3.05 19.61 9.90
CA GLY A 427 -1.63 19.73 9.59
C GLY A 427 -1.23 21.20 9.46
N ILE A 428 -0.03 21.53 9.91
CA ILE A 428 0.59 22.82 9.63
C ILE A 428 2.07 22.64 9.34
N THR A 429 2.50 23.15 8.19
CA THR A 429 3.91 23.27 7.81
C THR A 429 4.29 24.74 7.87
N TRP A 430 5.12 25.11 8.85
CA TRP A 430 5.68 26.46 8.98
C TRP A 430 6.97 26.58 8.18
N LYS A 431 6.98 27.52 7.24
CA LYS A 431 8.16 27.93 6.46
C LYS A 431 8.97 28.89 7.34
N LEU A 432 9.84 28.35 8.20
CA LEU A 432 10.63 29.13 9.17
C LEU A 432 11.55 30.13 8.46
N ASP A 433 12.09 29.71 7.31
CA ASP A 433 12.77 30.53 6.31
C ASP A 433 12.73 29.80 4.95
N ASN A 434 13.57 30.23 3.99
CA ASN A 434 13.63 29.63 2.65
C ASN A 434 14.21 28.19 2.61
N GLN A 435 14.71 27.67 3.73
CA GLN A 435 15.39 26.38 3.81
C GLN A 435 14.80 25.48 4.90
N TRP A 436 14.20 26.03 5.96
CA TRP A 436 13.70 25.26 7.09
C TRP A 436 12.17 25.19 7.10
N LEU A 437 11.67 23.96 7.21
CA LEU A 437 10.25 23.65 7.34
C LEU A 437 10.01 22.92 8.66
N LEU A 438 9.09 23.44 9.48
CA LEU A 438 8.61 22.76 10.69
C LEU A 438 7.21 22.21 10.42
N MET A 439 7.09 20.89 10.36
CA MET A 439 5.86 20.16 10.09
C MET A 439 5.25 19.70 11.41
N ASN A 440 3.95 19.93 11.59
CA ASN A 440 3.20 19.41 12.73
C ASN A 440 1.89 18.84 12.22
N ARG A 441 1.53 17.65 12.68
CA ARG A 441 0.30 16.99 12.23
C ARG A 441 -0.35 16.20 13.35
N VAL A 442 -1.67 16.27 13.41
CA VAL A 442 -2.50 15.41 14.24
C VAL A 442 -3.57 14.80 13.35
N ALA A 443 -3.62 13.48 13.30
CA ALA A 443 -4.57 12.75 12.46
C ALA A 443 -5.20 11.60 13.23
N ARG A 444 -6.51 11.48 13.11
CA ARG A 444 -7.30 10.35 13.58
C ARG A 444 -7.67 9.47 12.39
N GLY A 445 -7.32 8.19 12.47
CA GLY A 445 -7.75 7.17 11.52
C GLY A 445 -8.66 6.15 12.18
N PHE A 446 -9.32 5.34 11.36
CA PHE A 446 -10.12 4.22 11.84
C PHE A 446 -10.04 2.99 10.93
N ARG A 447 -10.38 1.85 11.51
CA ARG A 447 -10.55 0.59 10.79
C ARG A 447 -11.71 -0.20 11.39
N ALA A 448 -12.64 -0.64 10.55
CA ALA A 448 -13.63 -1.63 10.96
C ALA A 448 -13.01 -3.05 10.94
N PRO A 449 -13.45 -3.97 11.83
CA PRO A 449 -13.08 -5.38 11.74
C PRO A 449 -13.42 -5.95 10.36
N SER A 450 -12.48 -6.66 9.76
CA SER A 450 -12.71 -7.35 8.48
C SER A 450 -13.57 -8.59 8.68
N ILE A 451 -14.13 -9.13 7.59
CA ILE A 451 -14.87 -10.41 7.63
C ILE A 451 -14.02 -11.53 8.24
N PHE A 452 -12.72 -11.53 7.94
CA PHE A 452 -11.79 -12.48 8.54
C PHE A 452 -11.65 -12.28 10.06
N ASP A 453 -11.59 -11.03 10.52
CA ASP A 453 -11.48 -10.73 11.96
C ASP A 453 -12.71 -11.20 12.74
N LEU A 454 -13.89 -11.06 12.16
CA LEU A 454 -15.15 -11.41 12.82
C LEU A 454 -15.47 -12.91 12.74
N TYR A 455 -15.27 -13.53 11.57
CA TYR A 455 -15.90 -14.80 11.25
C TYR A 455 -14.93 -15.90 10.78
N ALA A 456 -13.61 -15.70 10.85
CA ALA A 456 -12.70 -16.80 10.53
C ALA A 456 -13.03 -18.04 11.37
N ASN A 457 -13.12 -19.23 10.77
CA ASN A 457 -13.42 -20.46 11.51
C ASN A 457 -12.91 -21.72 10.79
N GLY A 458 -11.60 -21.77 10.54
CA GLY A 458 -11.04 -22.87 9.77
C GLY A 458 -9.52 -22.92 9.73
N VAL A 459 -9.02 -23.95 9.06
CA VAL A 459 -7.59 -24.12 8.79
C VAL A 459 -7.16 -23.10 7.75
N HIS A 460 -6.16 -22.29 8.11
CA HIS A 460 -5.44 -21.47 7.16
C HIS A 460 -4.11 -22.16 6.81
N GLY A 461 -4.10 -22.90 5.71
CA GLY A 461 -2.93 -23.68 5.26
C GLY A 461 -1.66 -22.84 5.15
N GLY A 462 -1.77 -21.59 4.67
CA GLY A 462 -0.66 -20.63 4.62
C GLY A 462 -0.01 -20.34 5.97
N VAL A 463 -0.75 -20.37 7.07
CA VAL A 463 -0.24 -20.09 8.42
C VAL A 463 0.05 -21.39 9.18
N ALA A 464 -0.42 -22.55 8.68
CA ALA A 464 -0.42 -23.83 9.38
C ALA A 464 -1.05 -23.71 10.78
N ALA A 465 -2.24 -23.09 10.82
CA ALA A 465 -2.99 -22.82 12.04
C ALA A 465 -4.49 -22.94 11.81
N TYR A 466 -5.23 -23.26 12.88
CA TYR A 466 -6.68 -23.09 12.92
C TYR A 466 -6.99 -21.69 13.47
N GLN A 467 -7.73 -20.86 12.73
CA GLN A 467 -7.98 -19.47 13.09
C GLN A 467 -9.46 -19.24 13.39
N ILE A 468 -9.72 -18.55 14.50
CA ILE A 468 -11.06 -18.26 15.01
C ILE A 468 -11.23 -16.74 15.15
N GLY A 469 -12.26 -16.22 14.48
CA GLY A 469 -12.68 -14.83 14.55
C GLY A 469 -13.38 -14.48 15.86
N ASN A 470 -13.74 -13.21 16.00
CA ASN A 470 -14.50 -12.72 17.14
C ASN A 470 -15.58 -11.73 16.65
N PRO A 471 -16.86 -12.09 16.68
CA PRO A 471 -17.94 -11.19 16.28
C PRO A 471 -18.10 -9.95 17.17
N GLU A 472 -17.60 -9.99 18.41
CA GLU A 472 -17.73 -8.89 19.38
C GLU A 472 -16.69 -7.77 19.21
N LEU A 473 -15.90 -7.80 18.12
CA LEU A 473 -14.85 -6.81 17.89
C LEU A 473 -15.44 -5.43 17.57
N LYS A 474 -14.81 -4.40 18.14
CA LYS A 474 -15.08 -2.99 17.84
C LYS A 474 -14.16 -2.45 16.76
N GLU A 475 -14.44 -1.27 16.24
CA GLU A 475 -13.53 -0.56 15.36
C GLU A 475 -12.22 -0.15 16.05
N GLU A 476 -11.11 -0.22 15.33
CA GLU A 476 -9.84 0.35 15.80
C GLU A 476 -9.83 1.85 15.53
N TYR A 477 -9.42 2.66 16.51
CA TYR A 477 -9.16 4.09 16.30
C TYR A 477 -7.69 4.41 16.54
N SER A 478 -7.04 5.02 15.55
CA SER A 478 -5.70 5.57 15.72
C SER A 478 -5.78 7.08 15.96
N LEU A 479 -4.97 7.59 16.88
CA LEU A 479 -4.68 9.00 17.05
C LEU A 479 -3.17 9.19 16.97
N ASN A 480 -2.73 9.75 15.86
CA ASN A 480 -1.33 9.99 15.57
C ASN A 480 -0.98 11.47 15.67
N LYS A 481 0.15 11.76 16.31
CA LYS A 481 0.75 13.08 16.43
C LYS A 481 2.16 13.01 15.84
N GLU A 482 2.50 13.97 15.01
CA GLU A 482 3.77 14.03 14.31
C GLU A 482 4.35 15.43 14.41
N ILE A 483 5.67 15.50 14.62
CA ILE A 483 6.46 16.72 14.47
C ILE A 483 7.69 16.39 13.64
N GLY A 484 7.92 17.18 12.60
CA GLY A 484 9.01 17.02 11.67
C GLY A 484 9.76 18.32 11.46
N LEU A 485 11.07 18.24 11.24
CA LEU A 485 11.90 19.36 10.85
C LEU A 485 12.68 18.98 9.60
N THR A 486 12.51 19.75 8.54
CA THR A 486 13.18 19.54 7.26
C THR A 486 14.06 20.75 6.93
N TYR A 487 15.29 20.48 6.51
CA TYR A 487 16.22 21.45 5.95
C TYR A 487 16.44 21.16 4.46
N LEU A 488 16.31 22.20 3.64
CA LEU A 488 16.39 22.20 2.18
C LEU A 488 17.50 23.15 1.73
N GLY A 489 18.74 22.69 1.80
CA GLY A 489 19.88 23.37 1.21
C GLY A 489 20.18 22.86 -0.20
N ASN A 490 20.81 23.68 -1.04
CA ASN A 490 21.14 23.34 -2.44
C ASN A 490 21.94 22.03 -2.60
N LYS A 491 22.75 21.65 -1.61
CA LYS A 491 23.56 20.42 -1.61
C LYS A 491 23.17 19.43 -0.53
N LEU A 492 22.28 19.82 0.39
CA LEU A 492 22.07 19.13 1.64
C LEU A 492 20.60 19.18 2.01
N GLY A 493 19.94 18.03 1.92
CA GLY A 493 18.61 17.78 2.45
C GLY A 493 18.72 17.00 3.76
N ARG A 494 17.95 17.40 4.78
CA ARG A 494 17.84 16.66 6.04
C ARG A 494 16.41 16.67 6.52
N THR A 495 15.92 15.55 7.01
CA THR A 495 14.60 15.47 7.65
C THR A 495 14.73 14.66 8.92
N ILE A 496 14.10 15.14 9.99
CA ILE A 496 13.88 14.35 11.21
C ILE A 496 12.42 14.44 11.60
N THR A 497 11.81 13.31 11.91
CA THR A 497 10.40 13.21 12.28
C THR A 497 10.26 12.36 13.52
N TYR A 498 9.56 12.87 14.52
CA TYR A 498 9.07 12.09 15.65
C TYR A 498 7.57 11.87 15.48
N PHE A 499 7.11 10.65 15.77
CA PHE A 499 5.69 10.34 15.76
C PHE A 499 5.30 9.54 17.01
N HIS A 500 4.07 9.78 17.45
CA HIS A 500 3.41 9.05 18.52
C HIS A 500 2.02 8.64 18.04
N ASN A 501 1.76 7.33 17.98
CA ASN A 501 0.49 6.77 17.52
C ASN A 501 -0.14 5.92 18.63
N LYS A 502 -1.28 6.34 19.15
CA LYS A 502 -2.10 5.54 20.06
C LYS A 502 -3.21 4.87 19.26
N ILE A 503 -3.36 3.56 19.40
CA ILE A 503 -4.42 2.79 18.74
C ILE A 503 -5.28 2.16 19.82
N ASP A 504 -6.53 2.61 19.91
CA ASP A 504 -7.52 2.01 20.79
C ASP A 504 -8.16 0.80 20.10
N ASP A 505 -8.45 -0.23 20.89
CA ASP A 505 -9.07 -1.49 20.42
C ASP A 505 -8.29 -2.18 19.27
N TYR A 506 -6.96 -2.17 19.33
CA TYR A 506 -6.09 -2.85 18.37
C TYR A 506 -6.39 -4.35 18.30
N ILE A 507 -6.78 -4.82 17.12
CA ILE A 507 -7.14 -6.20 16.79
C ILE A 507 -5.88 -7.03 16.52
N TYR A 508 -5.66 -8.09 17.27
CA TYR A 508 -4.52 -8.96 17.08
C TYR A 508 -4.89 -10.43 17.24
N GLN A 509 -4.11 -11.26 16.57
CA GLN A 509 -4.25 -12.70 16.62
C GLN A 509 -3.44 -13.24 17.81
N ALA A 510 -4.10 -13.85 18.79
CA ALA A 510 -3.48 -14.42 19.97
C ALA A 510 -3.41 -15.95 19.87
N ASN A 511 -2.28 -16.55 20.24
CA ASN A 511 -2.18 -17.99 20.41
C ASN A 511 -3.04 -18.41 21.62
N SER A 512 -3.96 -19.35 21.43
CA SER A 512 -4.83 -19.86 22.49
C SER A 512 -4.13 -20.83 23.45
N LEU A 513 -2.91 -21.27 23.10
CA LEU A 513 -2.15 -22.36 23.72
C LEU A 513 -2.83 -23.74 23.61
N SER A 514 -3.83 -23.85 22.73
CA SER A 514 -4.55 -25.08 22.41
C SER A 514 -4.31 -25.51 20.97
N PHE A 515 -4.59 -26.78 20.69
CA PHE A 515 -4.52 -27.37 19.36
C PHE A 515 -5.92 -27.82 18.93
N ASP A 516 -6.23 -27.67 17.65
CA ASP A 516 -7.46 -28.17 17.08
C ASP A 516 -7.42 -29.70 17.00
N HIS A 517 -8.48 -30.36 17.44
CA HIS A 517 -8.54 -31.81 17.52
C HIS A 517 -8.46 -32.49 16.16
N ASN A 518 -9.05 -31.88 15.11
CA ASN A 518 -9.14 -32.50 13.79
C ASN A 518 -7.86 -32.31 12.98
N SER A 519 -7.31 -31.10 12.98
CA SER A 519 -6.11 -30.75 12.20
C SER A 519 -4.80 -30.92 12.97
N SER A 520 -4.85 -31.05 14.30
CA SER A 520 -3.68 -31.01 15.19
C SER A 520 -2.83 -29.74 15.05
N LEU A 521 -3.40 -28.67 14.48
CA LEU A 521 -2.73 -27.38 14.30
C LEU A 521 -2.98 -26.47 15.51
N PRO A 522 -2.05 -25.55 15.82
CA PRO A 522 -2.27 -24.57 16.88
C PRO A 522 -3.48 -23.68 16.57
N ILE A 523 -4.28 -23.41 17.60
CA ILE A 523 -5.45 -22.52 17.51
C ILE A 523 -5.03 -21.09 17.84
N TYR A 524 -5.41 -20.17 16.98
CA TYR A 524 -5.29 -18.75 17.19
C TYR A 524 -6.65 -18.05 17.16
N VAL A 525 -6.84 -17.08 18.05
CA VAL A 525 -8.11 -16.37 18.25
C VAL A 525 -7.92 -14.86 18.07
N GLN A 526 -8.91 -14.17 17.50
CA GLN A 526 -8.89 -12.72 17.39
C GLN A 526 -9.24 -12.04 18.72
N LYS A 527 -8.41 -11.10 19.16
CA LYS A 527 -8.57 -10.33 20.40
C LYS A 527 -8.35 -8.83 20.17
N GLN A 528 -8.76 -8.01 21.14
CA GLN A 528 -8.53 -6.57 21.14
C GLN A 528 -7.83 -6.09 22.42
N ASN A 529 -6.96 -5.10 22.27
CA ASN A 529 -6.40 -4.31 23.36
C ASN A 529 -5.82 -2.99 22.82
N ASN A 530 -5.48 -2.03 23.69
CA ASN A 530 -4.86 -0.80 23.23
C ASN A 530 -3.38 -1.03 22.87
N ALA A 531 -2.89 -0.32 21.86
CA ALA A 531 -1.50 -0.32 21.42
C ALA A 531 -0.96 1.11 21.35
N THR A 532 0.36 1.25 21.48
CA THR A 532 1.06 2.53 21.32
C THR A 532 2.34 2.29 20.53
N ILE A 533 2.60 3.15 19.55
CA ILE A 533 3.77 3.09 18.69
C ILE A 533 4.40 4.48 18.72
N ASP A 534 5.64 4.54 19.18
CA ASP A 534 6.50 5.72 19.17
C ASP A 534 7.68 5.44 18.26
N GLY A 535 8.16 6.46 17.56
CA GLY A 535 9.35 6.28 16.72
C GLY A 535 9.96 7.58 16.26
N VAL A 536 11.21 7.46 15.80
CA VAL A 536 11.98 8.56 15.20
C VAL A 536 12.52 8.11 13.85
N GLU A 537 12.29 8.93 12.83
CA GLU A 537 12.81 8.75 11.48
C GLU A 537 13.75 9.90 11.18
N ALA A 538 14.96 9.61 10.67
CA ALA A 538 15.88 10.64 10.22
C ALA A 538 16.45 10.28 8.84
N GLU A 539 16.64 11.30 8.01
CA GLU A 539 17.13 11.16 6.65
C GLU A 539 18.12 12.28 6.30
N LEU A 540 19.14 11.92 5.53
CA LEU A 540 20.19 12.79 5.05
C LEU A 540 20.42 12.51 3.56
N ASN A 541 20.35 13.55 2.75
CA ASN A 541 20.74 13.53 1.35
C ASN A 541 21.80 14.61 1.14
N TRP A 542 23.04 14.21 0.84
CA TRP A 542 24.16 15.13 0.68
C TRP A 542 24.82 14.97 -0.68
N LYS A 543 24.61 15.94 -1.56
CA LYS A 543 25.32 16.08 -2.83
C LYS A 543 26.68 16.72 -2.57
N ILE A 544 27.70 15.88 -2.35
CA ILE A 544 29.07 16.32 -2.09
C ILE A 544 29.62 17.10 -3.29
N ASN A 545 29.41 16.57 -4.49
CA ASN A 545 29.72 17.19 -5.77
C ASN A 545 28.77 16.66 -6.87
N GLU A 546 28.99 17.03 -8.13
CA GLU A 546 28.13 16.63 -9.24
C GLU A 546 28.08 15.11 -9.51
N LYS A 547 29.12 14.38 -9.10
CA LYS A 547 29.29 12.95 -9.37
C LYS A 547 29.08 12.08 -8.14
N THR A 548 28.92 12.68 -6.97
CA THR A 548 28.90 11.95 -5.69
C THR A 548 27.85 12.53 -4.76
N SER A 549 26.88 11.68 -4.42
CA SER A 549 25.91 11.90 -3.36
C SER A 549 26.07 10.83 -2.27
N VAL A 550 25.65 11.18 -1.07
CA VAL A 550 25.50 10.27 0.07
C VAL A 550 24.07 10.35 0.56
N GLU A 551 23.44 9.19 0.69
CA GLU A 551 22.13 9.03 1.30
C GLU A 551 22.30 8.22 2.58
N ALA A 552 21.65 8.65 3.66
CA ALA A 552 21.59 7.91 4.89
C ALA A 552 20.20 8.05 5.50
N ASN A 553 19.70 6.96 6.08
CA ASN A 553 18.46 6.96 6.84
C ASN A 553 18.65 6.25 8.18
N TYR A 554 17.77 6.59 9.12
CA TYR A 554 17.69 5.98 10.44
C TYR A 554 16.22 5.84 10.83
N THR A 555 15.90 4.76 11.53
CA THR A 555 14.56 4.49 12.04
C THR A 555 14.69 3.76 13.36
N TRP A 556 13.92 4.21 14.34
CA TRP A 556 13.74 3.56 15.62
C TRP A 556 12.25 3.36 15.87
#